data_AF-A0A937UG17-F1
#
_entry.id   AF-A0A937UG17-F1
#
_cell.length_a   1.000
_cell.length_b   1.000
_cell.length_c   1.000
_cell.angle_alpha   90.00
_cell.angle_beta   90.00
_cell.angle_gamma   90.00
#
_symmetry.space_group_name_H-M   'P 1'
#
loop_
_entity.id
_entity.type
_entity.pdbx_description
1 polymer ?
#
loop_
_entity_poly.entity_id
_entity_poly.type
_entity_poly.pdbx_seq_one_letter_code
_entity_poly.pdbx_strand_id
1 'polypeptide(L)'
;MGRAEINHIGDYLGDLEEGFDLWVYQGPPTLGDLNQLHVIIERLMNAIYETYDQELKPLLATLEYRARTCKHCIEARLAVKN
;
A
#
# COMPACT_ATOMS: atom_id res chain seq x y z
N MET A 1 -12.88 -7.95 -5.26
CA MET A 1 -11.49 -8.26 -4.85
C MET A 1 -11.45 -9.66 -4.24
N GLY A 2 -10.55 -10.53 -4.69
CA GLY A 2 -10.44 -11.92 -4.21
C GLY A 2 -9.35 -12.11 -3.15
N ARG A 3 -9.36 -13.24 -2.42
CA ARG A 3 -8.37 -13.52 -1.36
C ARG A 3 -6.91 -13.53 -1.85
N ALA A 4 -6.66 -14.05 -3.06
CA ALA A 4 -5.32 -14.03 -3.66
C ALA A 4 -4.82 -12.60 -3.92
N GLU A 5 -5.71 -11.69 -4.33
CA GLU A 5 -5.38 -10.28 -4.56
C GLU A 5 -5.08 -9.57 -3.24
N ILE A 6 -5.86 -9.84 -2.19
CA ILE A 6 -5.65 -9.30 -0.83
C ILE A 6 -4.29 -9.73 -0.29
N ASN A 7 -3.93 -11.01 -0.43
CA ASN A 7 -2.63 -11.52 -0.01
C ASN A 7 -1.49 -10.84 -0.77
N HIS A 8 -1.60 -10.75 -2.10
CA HIS A 8 -0.60 -10.08 -2.93
C HIS A 8 -0.42 -8.59 -2.54
N ILE A 9 -1.51 -7.88 -2.22
CA ILE A 9 -1.44 -6.51 -1.70
C ILE A 9 -0.73 -6.51 -0.34
N GLY A 10 -1.06 -7.44 0.55
CA GLY A 10 -0.43 -7.57 1.86
C GLY A 10 1.08 -7.80 1.78
N ASP A 11 1.52 -8.70 0.90
CA ASP A 11 2.92 -9.04 0.67
C ASP A 11 3.67 -7.82 0.10
N TYR A 12 3.13 -7.18 -0.94
CA TYR A 12 3.71 -5.97 -1.53
C TYR A 12 3.87 -4.83 -0.52
N LEU A 13 2.87 -4.60 0.34
CA LEU A 13 2.98 -3.58 1.39
C LEU A 13 3.99 -3.97 2.46
N GLY A 14 4.11 -5.26 2.78
CA GLY A 14 5.14 -5.78 3.68
C GLY A 14 6.55 -5.51 3.16
N ASP A 15 6.81 -5.80 1.89
CA ASP A 15 8.09 -5.55 1.23
C ASP A 15 8.47 -4.05 1.24
N LEU A 16 7.48 -3.18 1.02
CA LEU A 16 7.67 -1.73 1.10
C LEU A 16 7.98 -1.26 2.53
N GLU A 17 7.23 -1.74 3.52
CA GLU A 17 7.41 -1.38 4.94
C GLU A 17 8.77 -1.85 5.47
N GLU A 18 9.18 -3.09 5.17
CA GLU A 18 10.51 -3.60 5.52
C GLU A 18 11.61 -2.77 4.85
N GLY A 19 11.40 -2.40 3.58
CA GLY A 19 12.24 -1.46 2.86
C GLY A 19 12.29 -0.07 3.50
N PHE A 20 11.30 0.36 4.27
CA PHE A 20 11.33 1.64 4.98
C PHE A 20 12.10 1.57 6.29
N ASP A 21 11.92 0.50 7.06
CA ASP A 21 12.56 0.27 8.36
C ASP A 21 14.06 0.03 8.23
N LEU A 22 14.44 -0.75 7.22
CA LEU A 22 15.81 -0.75 6.75
C LEU A 22 16.01 0.62 6.10
N TRP A 23 16.84 1.48 6.69
CA TRP A 23 17.36 2.71 6.06
C TRP A 23 18.13 2.45 4.73
N VAL A 24 18.00 1.24 4.20
CA VAL A 24 18.67 0.58 3.10
C VAL A 24 17.62 0.12 2.08
N TYR A 25 16.54 0.88 1.84
CA TYR A 25 15.89 0.82 0.53
C TYR A 25 16.92 1.31 -0.49
N GLN A 26 17.68 0.38 -1.06
CA GLN A 26 18.75 0.67 -2.04
C GLN A 26 18.18 1.00 -3.42
N GLY A 27 16.87 0.80 -3.64
CA GLY A 27 16.18 1.32 -4.80
C GLY A 27 15.85 2.80 -4.61
N PRO A 28 15.90 3.65 -5.65
CA PRO A 28 15.19 4.93 -5.57
C PRO A 28 13.70 4.61 -5.36
N PRO A 29 12.99 5.23 -4.39
CA PRO A 29 11.53 5.21 -4.40
C PRO A 29 11.09 5.65 -5.79
N THR A 30 10.40 4.80 -6.54
CA THR A 30 10.08 5.11 -7.93
C THR A 30 8.70 5.76 -8.01
N LEU A 31 8.50 6.64 -8.99
CA LEU A 31 7.16 7.07 -9.38
C LEU A 31 6.24 5.87 -9.71
N GLY A 32 6.83 4.72 -10.07
CA GLY A 32 6.12 3.46 -10.27
C GLY A 32 5.44 2.95 -8.99
N ASP A 33 6.17 2.88 -7.88
CA ASP A 33 5.63 2.44 -6.58
C ASP A 33 4.50 3.36 -6.10
N LEU A 34 4.67 4.68 -6.34
CA LEU A 34 3.68 5.70 -6.01
C LEU A 34 2.39 5.58 -6.83
N ASN A 35 2.52 5.30 -8.13
CA ASN A 35 1.37 5.04 -9.00
C ASN A 35 0.67 3.73 -8.61
N GLN A 36 1.45 2.68 -8.31
CA GLN A 36 0.90 1.40 -7.88
C GLN A 36 0.15 1.52 -6.55
N LEU A 37 0.68 2.28 -5.58
CA LEU A 37 -0.01 2.57 -4.32
C LEU A 37 -1.31 3.35 -4.52
N HIS A 38 -1.36 4.32 -5.46
CA HIS A 38 -2.63 4.99 -5.79
C HIS A 38 -3.69 4.01 -6.28
N VAL A 39 -3.34 3.11 -7.20
CA VAL A 39 -4.26 2.09 -7.72
C VAL A 39 -4.70 1.14 -6.62
N ILE A 40 -3.78 0.69 -5.75
CA ILE A 40 -4.08 -0.20 -4.62
C ILE A 40 -5.05 0.48 -3.64
N ILE A 41 -4.81 1.74 -3.27
CA ILE A 41 -5.67 2.49 -2.36
C ILE A 41 -7.09 2.62 -2.94
N GLU A 42 -7.21 3.02 -4.21
CA GLU A 42 -8.52 3.14 -4.87
C GLU A 42 -9.27 1.80 -4.88
N ARG A 43 -8.59 0.71 -5.23
CA ARG A 43 -9.17 -0.64 -5.22
C ARG A 43 -9.62 -1.07 -3.83
N LEU A 44 -8.82 -0.79 -2.79
CA LEU A 44 -9.16 -1.13 -1.41
C LEU A 44 -10.37 -0.32 -0.94
N MET A 45 -10.43 0.98 -1.24
CA MET A 45 -11.58 1.83 -0.92
C MET A 45 -12.87 1.31 -1.58
N ASN A 46 -12.82 0.96 -2.87
CA ASN A 46 -13.97 0.38 -3.57
C ASN A 46 -14.37 -0.97 -2.94
N ALA A 47 -13.40 -1.84 -2.66
CA ALA A 47 -13.67 -3.13 -2.04
C ALA A 47 -14.29 -3.02 -0.63
N ILE A 48 -13.87 -2.04 0.18
CA ILE A 48 -14.45 -1.75 1.51
C ILE A 48 -15.91 -1.31 1.38
N TYR A 49 -16.21 -0.47 0.38
CA TYR A 49 -17.56 0.03 0.14
C TYR A 49 -18.50 -1.07 -0.38
N GLU A 50 -18.01 -1.89 -1.32
CA GLU A 50 -18.80 -2.92 -2.00
C GLU A 50 -18.99 -4.19 -1.16
N THR A 51 -18.06 -4.51 -0.26
CA THR A 51 -18.16 -5.74 0.52
C THR A 51 -19.22 -5.64 1.60
N TYR A 52 -20.04 -6.67 1.75
CA TYR A 52 -20.96 -6.84 2.88
C TYR A 52 -20.36 -7.69 4.00
N ASP A 53 -19.22 -8.33 3.75
CA ASP A 53 -18.51 -9.19 4.68
C ASP A 53 -17.86 -8.35 5.79
N GLN A 54 -18.41 -8.48 7.01
CA GLN A 54 -17.97 -7.73 8.19
C GLN A 54 -16.59 -8.16 8.71
N GLU A 55 -16.15 -9.38 8.40
CA GLU A 55 -14.80 -9.85 8.76
C GLU A 55 -13.76 -9.35 7.76
N LEU A 56 -14.17 -9.18 6.49
CA LEU A 56 -13.29 -8.69 5.43
C LEU A 56 -13.06 -7.17 5.49
N LYS A 57 -14.08 -6.39 5.88
CA LYS A 57 -13.98 -4.92 6.01
C LYS A 57 -12.78 -4.45 6.84
N PRO A 58 -12.55 -4.94 8.07
CA PRO A 58 -11.41 -4.48 8.86
C PRO A 58 -10.08 -4.84 8.21
N LEU A 59 -9.97 -6.02 7.59
CA LEU A 59 -8.75 -6.43 6.87
C LEU A 59 -8.43 -5.48 5.71
N LEU A 60 -9.44 -5.17 4.89
CA LEU A 60 -9.28 -4.24 3.76
C LEU A 60 -8.94 -2.82 4.26
N ALA A 61 -9.57 -2.36 5.34
CA ALA A 61 -9.28 -1.06 5.96
C ALA A 61 -7.84 -0.99 6.51
N THR A 62 -7.34 -2.08 7.12
CA THR A 62 -5.95 -2.16 7.57
C THR A 62 -4.98 -2.06 6.39
N LEU A 63 -5.24 -2.77 5.29
CA LEU A 63 -4.40 -2.68 4.09
C LEU A 63 -4.44 -1.28 3.47
N GLU A 64 -5.60 -0.62 3.49
CA GLU A 64 -5.78 0.72 2.94
C GLU A 64 -4.97 1.75 3.73
N TYR A 65 -5.02 1.66 5.06
CA TYR A 65 -4.21 2.47 5.95
C TYR A 65 -2.70 2.25 5.72
N ARG A 66 -2.25 1.00 5.65
CA ARG A 66 -0.85 0.65 5.36
C ARG A 66 -0.38 1.21 4.02
N ALA A 67 -1.20 1.08 2.97
CA ALA A 67 -0.90 1.63 1.65
C ALA A 67 -0.76 3.16 1.66
N ARG A 68 -1.61 3.88 2.41
CA ARG A 68 -1.48 5.34 2.57
C ARG A 68 -0.19 5.73 3.29
N THR A 69 0.15 5.02 4.36
CA THR A 69 1.41 5.24 5.08
C THR A 69 2.60 5.06 4.15
N CYS A 70 2.62 3.95 3.39
CA CYS A 70 3.68 3.70 2.41
C CYS A 70 3.78 4.82 1.37
N LYS A 71 2.63 5.27 0.86
CA LYS A 71 2.58 6.37 -0.12
C LYS A 71 3.19 7.65 0.45
N HIS A 72 2.80 8.05 1.66
CA HIS A 72 3.35 9.24 2.31
C HIS A 72 4.86 9.14 2.57
N CYS A 73 5.36 7.97 2.95
CA CYS A 73 6.80 7.74 3.11
C CYS A 73 7.55 7.93 1.80
N ILE A 74 7.03 7.40 0.69
CA ILE A 74 7.64 7.54 -0.65
C ILE A 74 7.57 8.99 -1.13
N GLU A 75 6.43 9.67 -0.97
CA GLU A 75 6.26 11.09 -1.31
C GLU A 75 7.28 11.97 -0.57
N ALA A 76 7.44 11.76 0.75
CA ALA A 76 8.42 12.48 1.56
C ALA A 76 9.85 12.25 1.07
N ARG A 77 10.20 11.00 0.73
CA ARG A 77 11.54 10.66 0.21
C ARG A 77 11.82 11.27 -1.16
N LEU A 78 10.82 11.35 -2.04
CA LEU A 78 10.95 12.00 -3.35
C LEU A 78 11.05 13.51 -3.23
N ALA A 79 10.29 14.12 -2.32
CA ALA A 79 10.36 15.56 -2.07
C ALA A 79 11.72 16.00 -1.54
N VAL A 80 12.42 15.16 -0.76
CA VAL A 80 13.79 15.44 -0.28
C VAL A 80 14.85 15.35 -1.40
N LYS A 81 14.55 14.64 -2.51
CA LYS A 81 15.50 14.44 -3.62
C LYS A 81 15.38 15.49 -4.74
N ASN A 82 14.33 16.31 -4.74
CA ASN A 82 14.08 17.40 -5.70
C ASN A 82 14.41 18.77 -5.09
#